data_AF-A0A9N9FV28-F1
#
_entry.id   AF-A0A9N9FV28-F1
#
_cell.length_a   1.000
_cell.length_b   1.000
_cell.length_c   1.000
_cell.angle_alpha   90.00
_cell.angle_beta   90.00
_cell.angle_gamma   90.00
#
_symmetry.space_group_name_H-M   'P 1'
#
loop_
_entity.id
_entity.type
_entity.pdbx_description
1 polymer ?
#
loop_
_entity_poly.entity_id
_entity_poly.type
_entity_poly.pdbx_seq_one_letter_code
_entity_poly.pdbx_strand_id
1 'polypeptide(L)'
;MIGWSIAMETKYYDKSRDYEDYKERYEEVQEELIERAKAEEKLESAKARELGLTKLLEDTKTELSLVRVEKDNQVAIFENKLDQKSALLENIRQELKNLEIKSEKEKAEKNSEVKEKDSELKEKEKELKQKEEEVKKSQRKAGQSREELLSEKSRLKEEKLKAFTTPLGVSLQQFNNLRRYYERLTDARKNFNQANIETHEDNVAVIEEEFRQANISVENIQKILVSSEEKEEANKKIQEINKAYEILGDEEMKRRYDNGEEFTSDFSGYDYEGEIKEEFRRREEELRKAKVDVIDIELEILKLEMKSLDRSSTINEIGMAFNLTYPRVFKENLDSKL
;
A
#
# COMPACT_ATOMS: atom_id res chain seq x y z
N MET A 1 12.93 79.32 134.84
CA MET A 1 13.40 77.97 134.46
C MET A 1 12.43 77.19 133.57
N ILE A 2 11.10 77.31 133.73
CA ILE A 2 10.11 76.59 132.88
C ILE A 2 10.16 77.01 131.40
N GLY A 3 10.40 78.29 131.09
CA GLY A 3 10.48 78.77 129.70
C GLY A 3 11.66 78.24 128.88
N TRP A 4 12.75 77.78 129.51
CA TRP A 4 13.91 77.21 128.80
C TRP A 4 13.69 75.75 128.38
N SER A 5 12.91 74.98 129.15
CA SER A 5 12.57 73.58 128.81
C SER A 5 11.61 73.52 127.62
N ILE A 6 10.57 74.34 127.62
CA ILE A 6 9.59 74.43 126.53
C ILE A 6 10.28 74.90 125.24
N ALA A 7 11.20 75.87 125.32
CA ALA A 7 11.97 76.35 124.16
C ALA A 7 12.97 75.32 123.62
N MET A 8 13.39 74.34 124.43
CA MET A 8 14.30 73.26 124.01
C MET A 8 13.50 72.11 123.39
N GLU A 9 12.34 71.77 123.93
CA GLU A 9 11.41 70.80 123.35
C GLU A 9 10.86 71.26 122.00
N THR A 10 10.46 72.53 121.85
CA THR A 10 10.03 73.06 120.55
C THR A 10 11.16 73.03 119.52
N LYS A 11 12.38 73.40 119.90
CA LYS A 11 13.56 73.29 119.01
C LYS A 11 13.90 71.85 118.62
N TYR A 12 13.69 70.87 119.50
CA TYR A 12 13.91 69.46 119.18
C TYR A 12 12.81 68.93 118.24
N TYR A 13 11.55 69.28 118.49
CA TYR A 13 10.43 68.92 117.61
C TYR A 13 10.54 69.54 116.22
N ASP A 14 10.90 70.84 116.12
CA ASP A 14 11.13 71.50 114.84
C ASP A 14 12.26 70.81 114.07
N LYS A 15 13.36 70.45 114.75
CA LYS A 15 14.49 69.75 114.13
C LYS A 15 14.19 68.30 113.74
N SER A 16 13.34 67.61 114.50
CA SER A 16 12.85 66.27 114.16
C SER A 16 11.95 66.31 112.93
N ARG A 17 11.08 67.33 112.84
CA ARG A 17 10.22 67.56 111.67
C ARG A 17 11.04 67.92 110.43
N ASP A 18 12.06 68.76 110.56
CA ASP A 18 13.00 69.09 109.48
C ASP A 18 13.77 67.84 109.00
N TYR A 19 14.11 66.93 109.91
CA TYR A 19 14.76 65.66 109.56
C TYR A 19 13.80 64.70 108.84
N GLU A 20 12.54 64.61 109.27
CA GLU A 20 11.52 63.81 108.59
C GLU A 20 11.21 64.35 107.19
N ASP A 21 11.03 65.67 107.01
CA ASP A 21 10.86 66.31 105.69
C ASP A 21 12.10 66.09 104.81
N TYR A 22 13.30 66.21 105.37
CA TYR A 22 14.54 65.89 104.64
C TYR A 22 14.60 64.43 104.21
N LYS A 23 14.23 63.50 105.10
CA LYS A 23 14.22 62.07 104.83
C LYS A 23 13.19 61.71 103.76
N GLU A 24 11.99 62.26 103.83
CA GLU A 24 10.92 62.08 102.84
C GLU A 24 11.38 62.60 101.46
N ARG A 25 11.92 63.83 101.39
CA ARG A 25 12.51 64.36 100.15
C ARG A 25 13.66 63.51 99.62
N TYR A 26 14.48 62.94 100.51
CA TYR A 26 15.56 62.05 100.11
C TYR A 26 15.01 60.75 99.50
N GLU A 27 13.99 60.14 100.12
CA GLU A 27 13.32 58.95 99.60
C GLU A 27 12.62 59.24 98.27
N GLU A 28 11.93 60.37 98.12
CA GLU A 28 11.34 60.83 96.86
C GLU A 28 12.42 60.97 95.75
N VAL A 29 13.54 61.62 96.05
CA VAL A 29 14.64 61.77 95.08
C VAL A 29 15.25 60.41 94.72
N GLN A 30 15.35 59.47 95.66
CA GLN A 30 15.83 58.12 95.37
C GLN A 30 14.86 57.35 94.47
N GLU A 31 13.55 57.42 94.73
CA GLU A 31 12.53 56.81 93.89
C GLU A 31 12.52 57.41 92.48
N GLU A 32 12.64 58.74 92.36
CA GLU A 32 12.78 59.41 91.06
C GLU A 32 14.01 58.95 90.28
N LEU A 33 15.16 58.77 90.95
CA LEU A 33 16.38 58.26 90.31
C LEU A 33 16.22 56.81 89.85
N ILE A 34 15.55 55.96 90.64
CA ILE A 34 15.26 54.57 90.28
C ILE A 34 14.32 54.51 89.07
N GLU A 35 13.24 55.29 89.07
CA GLU A 35 12.31 55.33 87.94
C GLU A 35 12.96 55.90 86.68
N ARG A 36 13.83 56.91 86.82
CA ARG A 36 14.63 57.43 85.70
C ARG A 36 15.57 56.36 85.14
N ALA A 37 16.26 55.60 86.01
CA ALA A 37 17.14 54.51 85.57
C ALA A 37 16.36 53.41 84.83
N LYS A 38 15.18 53.00 85.34
CA LYS A 38 14.29 52.05 84.65
C LYS A 38 13.80 52.60 83.30
N ALA A 39 13.51 53.90 83.20
CA ALA A 39 13.11 54.54 81.96
C ALA A 39 14.27 54.58 80.94
N GLU A 40 15.49 54.87 81.39
CA GLU A 40 16.70 54.83 80.56
C GLU A 40 17.01 53.42 80.06
N GLU A 41 16.90 52.39 80.91
CA GLU A 41 17.05 50.98 80.52
C GLU A 41 15.99 50.57 79.47
N LYS A 42 14.72 50.95 79.68
CA LYS A 42 13.65 50.71 78.70
C LYS A 42 13.92 51.42 77.37
N LEU A 43 14.44 52.65 77.41
CA LEU A 43 14.79 53.42 76.22
C LEU A 43 15.97 52.78 75.47
N GLU A 44 17.00 52.32 76.17
CA GLU A 44 18.14 51.63 75.58
C GLU A 44 17.73 50.28 74.98
N SER A 45 16.89 49.51 75.67
CA SER A 45 16.28 48.28 75.15
C SER A 45 15.44 48.55 73.90
N ALA A 46 14.66 49.63 73.88
CA ALA A 46 13.88 50.03 72.71
C ALA A 46 14.78 50.41 71.52
N LYS A 47 15.84 51.19 71.76
CA LYS A 47 16.83 51.53 70.73
C LYS A 47 17.55 50.31 70.17
N ALA A 48 17.94 49.35 71.01
CA ALA A 48 18.56 48.11 70.57
C ALA A 48 17.61 47.27 69.69
N ARG A 49 16.32 47.20 70.05
CA ARG A 49 15.30 46.54 69.22
C ARG A 49 15.08 47.26 67.89
N GLU A 50 15.00 48.60 67.92
CA GLU A 50 14.87 49.41 66.71
C GLU A 50 16.05 49.20 65.76
N LEU A 51 17.28 49.18 66.28
CA LEU A 51 18.48 48.89 65.49
C LEU A 51 18.47 47.46 64.93
N GLY A 52 17.98 46.48 65.69
CA GLY A 52 17.81 45.11 65.22
C GLY A 52 16.80 45.00 64.08
N LEU A 53 15.67 45.71 64.17
CA LEU A 53 14.65 45.76 63.13
C LEU A 53 15.12 46.48 61.87
N THR A 54 15.87 47.58 62.00
CA THR A 54 16.42 48.29 60.83
C THR A 54 17.44 47.43 60.08
N LYS A 55 18.28 46.68 60.80
CA LYS A 55 19.19 45.72 60.18
C LYS A 55 18.44 44.60 59.43
N LEU A 56 17.43 44.00 60.07
CA LEU A 56 16.59 42.97 59.42
C LEU A 56 15.89 43.51 58.17
N LEU A 57 15.44 44.76 58.21
CA LEU A 57 14.80 45.40 57.06
C LEU A 57 15.78 45.61 55.90
N GLU A 58 17.02 46.02 56.17
CA GLU A 58 18.03 46.16 55.12
C GLU A 58 18.46 44.80 54.57
N ASP A 59 18.67 43.79 55.43
CA ASP A 59 19.00 42.42 55.01
C ASP A 59 17.90 41.86 54.09
N THR A 60 16.63 41.94 54.49
CA THR A 60 15.50 41.46 53.65
C THR A 60 15.37 42.24 52.34
N LYS A 61 15.68 43.54 52.33
CA LYS A 61 15.70 44.35 51.11
C LYS A 61 16.82 43.91 50.16
N THR A 62 18.00 43.58 50.67
CA THR A 62 19.10 43.05 49.84
C THR A 62 18.76 41.68 49.27
N GLU A 63 18.17 40.77 50.07
CA GLU A 63 17.70 39.46 49.60
C GLU A 63 16.63 39.60 48.50
N LEU A 64 15.65 40.48 48.68
CA LEU A 64 14.64 40.76 47.65
C LEU A 64 15.27 41.31 46.37
N SER A 65 16.30 42.15 46.48
CA SER A 65 17.01 42.65 45.30
C SER A 65 17.76 41.54 44.57
N LEU A 66 18.41 40.61 45.29
CA LEU A 66 19.08 39.46 44.69
C LEU A 66 18.09 38.53 43.98
N VAL A 67 16.96 38.24 44.63
CA VAL A 67 15.90 37.41 44.04
C VAL A 67 15.34 38.04 42.77
N ARG A 68 15.15 39.36 42.72
CA ARG A 68 14.72 40.06 41.50
C ARG A 68 15.72 39.88 40.36
N VAL A 69 17.01 40.12 40.61
CA VAL A 69 18.06 39.95 39.60
C VAL A 69 18.14 38.51 39.11
N GLU A 70 18.02 37.52 40.00
CA GLU A 70 17.99 36.11 39.62
C GLU A 70 16.78 35.79 38.74
N LYS A 71 15.60 36.33 39.06
CA LYS A 71 14.38 36.15 38.27
C LYS A 71 14.48 36.80 36.90
N ASP A 72 15.03 38.01 36.81
CA ASP A 72 15.25 38.69 35.54
C ASP A 72 16.22 37.90 34.65
N ASN A 73 17.28 37.32 35.23
CA ASN A 73 18.20 36.43 34.52
C ASN A 73 17.50 35.15 34.04
N GLN A 74 16.63 34.55 34.85
CA GLN A 74 15.85 33.37 34.45
C GLN A 74 14.90 33.70 33.28
N VAL A 75 14.22 34.85 33.33
CA VAL A 75 13.33 35.33 32.26
C VAL A 75 14.13 35.52 30.97
N ALA A 76 15.27 36.19 31.00
CA ALA A 76 16.12 36.40 29.83
C ALA A 76 16.60 35.08 29.20
N ILE A 77 16.94 34.08 30.01
CA ILE A 77 17.30 32.73 29.51
C ILE A 77 16.11 32.06 28.82
N PHE A 78 14.91 32.18 29.37
CA PHE A 78 13.71 31.59 28.76
C PHE A 78 13.30 32.29 27.47
N GLU A 79 13.41 33.62 27.40
CA GLU A 79 13.17 34.39 26.18
C GLU A 79 14.12 33.97 25.07
N ASN A 80 15.42 33.87 25.35
CA ASN A 80 16.40 33.39 24.35
C ASN A 80 16.08 31.96 23.87
N LYS A 81 15.71 31.05 24.79
CA LYS A 81 15.28 29.69 24.41
C LYS A 81 14.01 29.69 23.56
N LEU A 82 13.08 30.61 23.81
CA LEU A 82 11.85 30.76 23.04
C LEU A 82 12.15 31.25 21.62
N ASP A 83 13.06 32.21 21.47
CA ASP A 83 13.51 32.72 20.18
C ASP A 83 14.22 31.63 19.36
N GLN A 84 15.12 30.87 19.99
CA GLN A 84 15.80 29.74 19.36
C GLN A 84 14.80 28.69 18.85
N LYS A 85 13.81 28.32 19.67
CA LYS A 85 12.77 27.37 19.27
C LYS A 85 11.90 27.92 18.15
N SER A 86 11.58 29.20 18.17
CA SER A 86 10.80 29.86 17.12
C SER A 86 11.54 29.87 15.78
N ALA A 87 12.85 30.15 15.79
CA ALA A 87 13.69 30.07 14.60
C ALA A 87 13.80 28.63 14.04
N LEU A 88 13.94 27.63 14.92
CA LEU A 88 13.95 26.22 14.52
C LEU A 88 12.62 25.79 13.89
N LEU A 89 11.49 26.21 14.46
CA LEU A 89 10.17 25.93 13.90
C LEU A 89 9.98 26.54 12.51
N GLU A 90 10.48 27.75 12.29
CA GLU A 90 10.39 28.39 10.98
C GLU A 90 11.26 27.68 9.94
N ASN A 91 12.47 27.25 10.32
CA ASN A 91 13.32 26.43 9.44
C ASN A 91 12.63 25.12 9.05
N ILE A 92 12.05 24.40 10.01
CA ILE A 92 11.32 23.15 9.75
C ILE A 92 10.12 23.39 8.81
N ARG A 93 9.37 24.49 9.00
CA ARG A 93 8.26 24.84 8.11
C ARG A 93 8.74 25.07 6.68
N GLN A 94 9.87 25.75 6.51
CA GLN A 94 10.44 26.02 5.20
C GLN A 94 10.96 24.74 4.52
N GLU A 95 11.58 23.83 5.28
CA GLU A 95 11.99 22.51 4.79
C GLU A 95 10.79 21.66 4.34
N LEU A 96 9.72 21.63 5.12
CA LEU A 96 8.48 20.93 4.76
C LEU A 96 7.88 21.48 3.46
N LYS A 97 7.81 22.81 3.33
CA LYS A 97 7.33 23.45 2.10
C LYS A 97 8.19 23.10 0.88
N ASN A 98 9.51 23.06 1.04
CA ASN A 98 10.43 22.66 -0.03
C ASN A 98 10.24 21.19 -0.43
N LEU A 99 10.03 20.29 0.55
CA LEU A 99 9.75 18.88 0.29
C LEU A 99 8.41 18.67 -0.42
N GLU A 100 7.38 19.43 -0.05
CA GLU A 100 6.07 19.40 -0.70
C GLU A 100 6.19 19.79 -2.18
N ILE A 101 6.85 20.93 -2.48
CA ILE A 101 7.12 21.38 -3.85
C ILE A 101 7.90 20.32 -4.63
N LYS A 102 8.91 19.70 -4.02
CA LYS A 102 9.71 18.65 -4.68
C LYS A 102 8.86 17.42 -5.01
N SER A 103 8.04 16.96 -4.08
CA SER A 103 7.10 15.84 -4.28
C SER A 103 6.11 16.13 -5.40
N GLU A 104 5.54 17.35 -5.46
CA GLU A 104 4.62 17.74 -6.54
C GLU A 104 5.30 17.75 -7.91
N LYS A 105 6.53 18.25 -7.99
CA LYS A 105 7.33 18.22 -9.23
C LYS A 105 7.61 16.79 -9.68
N GLU A 106 8.07 15.92 -8.78
CA GLU A 106 8.32 14.51 -9.10
C GLU A 106 7.04 13.78 -9.56
N LYS A 107 5.89 14.08 -8.95
CA LYS A 107 4.59 13.55 -9.40
C LYS A 107 4.23 14.06 -10.80
N ALA A 108 4.45 15.34 -11.09
CA ALA A 108 4.19 15.91 -12.40
C ALA A 108 5.09 15.28 -13.49
N GLU A 109 6.38 15.10 -13.20
CA GLU A 109 7.35 14.46 -14.10
C GLU A 109 6.97 13.00 -14.39
N LYS A 110 6.65 12.21 -13.36
CA LYS A 110 6.18 10.83 -13.54
C LYS A 110 4.88 10.77 -14.35
N ASN A 111 3.95 11.68 -14.11
CA ASN A 111 2.71 11.74 -14.89
C ASN A 111 2.97 12.10 -16.36
N SER A 112 3.95 12.95 -16.67
CA SER A 112 4.34 13.20 -18.06
C SER A 112 4.99 11.98 -18.71
N GLU A 113 5.88 11.27 -17.99
CA GLU A 113 6.52 10.05 -18.50
C GLU A 113 5.51 8.94 -18.80
N VAL A 114 4.52 8.75 -17.91
CA VAL A 114 3.43 7.77 -18.12
C VAL A 114 2.62 8.14 -19.36
N LYS A 115 2.26 9.41 -19.55
CA LYS A 115 1.50 9.85 -20.73
C LYS A 115 2.27 9.63 -22.04
N GLU A 116 3.59 9.83 -22.02
CA GLU A 116 4.46 9.59 -23.17
C GLU A 116 4.49 8.09 -23.51
N LYS A 117 4.75 7.22 -22.52
CA LYS A 117 4.77 5.77 -22.71
C LYS A 117 3.41 5.20 -23.14
N ASP A 118 2.31 5.72 -22.61
CA ASP A 118 0.95 5.34 -23.04
C ASP A 118 0.69 5.70 -24.49
N SER A 119 1.24 6.83 -24.96
CA SER A 119 1.11 7.25 -26.36
C SER A 119 1.96 6.36 -27.28
N GLU A 120 3.18 6.03 -26.88
CA GLU A 120 4.07 5.10 -27.61
C GLU A 120 3.45 3.69 -27.70
N LEU A 121 2.88 3.18 -26.60
CA LEU A 121 2.19 1.89 -26.57
C LEU A 121 1.01 1.85 -27.54
N LYS A 122 0.17 2.90 -27.55
CA LYS A 122 -0.96 3.00 -28.50
C LYS A 122 -0.51 3.03 -29.95
N GLU A 123 0.65 3.62 -30.24
CA GLU A 123 1.22 3.63 -31.59
C GLU A 123 1.70 2.22 -31.99
N LYS A 124 2.45 1.54 -31.11
CA LYS A 124 2.90 0.16 -31.33
C LYS A 124 1.75 -0.84 -31.47
N GLU A 125 0.68 -0.68 -30.70
CA GLU A 125 -0.53 -1.51 -30.85
C GLU A 125 -1.20 -1.34 -32.22
N LYS A 126 -1.22 -0.11 -32.76
CA LYS A 126 -1.75 0.15 -34.12
C LYS A 126 -0.86 -0.49 -35.18
N GLU A 127 0.46 -0.36 -35.05
CA GLU A 127 1.41 -0.99 -35.98
C GLU A 127 1.29 -2.52 -35.96
N LEU A 128 1.12 -3.12 -34.78
CA LEU A 128 0.95 -4.56 -34.61
C LEU A 128 -0.34 -5.04 -35.30
N LYS A 129 -1.46 -4.34 -35.10
CA LYS A 129 -2.72 -4.65 -35.79
C LYS A 129 -2.59 -4.58 -37.31
N GLN A 130 -1.90 -3.57 -37.84
CA GLN A 130 -1.65 -3.45 -39.28
C GLN A 130 -0.83 -4.63 -39.81
N LYS A 131 0.26 -5.00 -39.12
CA LYS A 131 1.08 -6.16 -39.50
C LYS A 131 0.31 -7.48 -39.42
N GLU A 132 -0.56 -7.64 -38.42
CA GLU A 132 -1.42 -8.82 -38.30
C GLU A 132 -2.40 -8.94 -39.49
N GLU A 133 -2.99 -7.83 -39.91
CA GLU A 133 -3.84 -7.78 -41.11
C GLU A 133 -3.07 -8.10 -42.40
N GLU A 134 -1.83 -7.62 -42.54
CA GLU A 134 -0.95 -7.94 -43.67
C GLU A 134 -0.57 -9.42 -43.70
N VAL A 135 -0.29 -10.03 -42.54
CA VAL A 135 -0.03 -11.47 -42.42
C VAL A 135 -1.27 -12.26 -42.81
N LYS A 136 -2.46 -11.92 -42.27
CA LYS A 136 -3.73 -12.57 -42.64
C LYS A 136 -4.01 -12.47 -44.14
N LYS A 137 -3.73 -11.31 -44.75
CA LYS A 137 -3.87 -11.11 -46.21
C LYS A 137 -2.90 -11.98 -47.00
N SER A 138 -1.65 -12.07 -46.56
CA SER A 138 -0.62 -12.87 -47.22
C SER A 138 -0.90 -14.37 -47.10
N GLN A 139 -1.37 -14.83 -45.94
CA GLN A 139 -1.82 -16.21 -45.72
C GLN A 139 -2.99 -16.57 -46.65
N ARG A 140 -3.99 -15.69 -46.78
CA ARG A 140 -5.12 -15.91 -47.71
C ARG A 140 -4.65 -16.05 -49.16
N LYS A 141 -3.74 -15.19 -49.62
CA LYS A 141 -3.16 -15.27 -50.97
C LYS A 141 -2.37 -16.56 -51.17
N ALA A 142 -1.54 -16.94 -50.20
CA ALA A 142 -0.78 -18.19 -50.26
C ALA A 142 -1.71 -19.42 -50.31
N GLY A 143 -2.79 -19.41 -49.52
CA GLY A 143 -3.85 -20.43 -49.56
C GLY A 143 -4.50 -20.55 -50.94
N GLN A 144 -4.92 -19.42 -51.52
CA GLN A 144 -5.51 -19.36 -52.87
C GLN A 144 -4.55 -19.88 -53.95
N SER A 145 -3.30 -19.39 -53.98
CA SER A 145 -2.30 -19.84 -54.97
C SER A 145 -2.00 -21.33 -54.84
N ARG A 146 -2.02 -21.87 -53.60
CA ARG A 146 -1.83 -23.30 -53.36
C ARG A 146 -3.02 -24.11 -53.86
N GLU A 147 -4.25 -23.66 -53.60
CA GLU A 147 -5.47 -24.30 -54.09
C GLU A 147 -5.56 -24.30 -55.63
N GLU A 148 -5.22 -23.19 -56.27
CA GLU A 148 -5.10 -23.07 -57.73
C GLU A 148 -4.07 -24.07 -58.30
N LEU A 149 -2.91 -24.20 -57.66
CA LEU A 149 -1.88 -25.16 -58.10
C LEU A 149 -2.35 -26.61 -57.95
N LEU A 150 -3.06 -26.93 -56.87
CA LEU A 150 -3.59 -28.27 -56.62
C LEU A 150 -4.76 -28.64 -57.55
N SER A 151 -5.65 -27.68 -57.82
CA SER A 151 -6.75 -27.85 -58.76
C SER A 151 -6.23 -28.03 -60.19
N GLU A 152 -5.24 -27.23 -60.61
CA GLU A 152 -4.60 -27.39 -61.92
C GLU A 152 -3.87 -28.73 -62.06
N LYS A 153 -3.11 -29.15 -61.03
CA LYS A 153 -2.47 -30.47 -61.00
C LYS A 153 -3.51 -31.60 -61.10
N SER A 154 -4.67 -31.44 -60.46
CA SER A 154 -5.76 -32.42 -60.51
C SER A 154 -6.41 -32.48 -61.89
N ARG A 155 -6.64 -31.31 -62.52
CA ARG A 155 -7.14 -31.18 -63.89
C ARG A 155 -6.22 -31.85 -64.90
N LEU A 156 -4.92 -31.57 -64.84
CA LEU A 156 -3.91 -32.20 -65.71
C LEU A 156 -3.85 -33.73 -65.52
N LYS A 157 -3.97 -34.22 -64.28
CA LYS A 157 -4.06 -35.67 -64.01
C LYS A 157 -5.33 -36.28 -64.62
N GLU A 158 -6.46 -35.59 -64.55
CA GLU A 158 -7.73 -36.05 -65.16
C GLU A 158 -7.66 -36.05 -66.69
N GLU A 159 -7.10 -35.01 -67.29
CA GLU A 159 -6.86 -34.93 -68.74
C GLU A 159 -5.94 -36.06 -69.23
N LYS A 160 -4.84 -36.33 -68.51
CA LYS A 160 -3.96 -37.48 -68.81
C LYS A 160 -4.69 -38.80 -68.72
N LEU A 161 -5.54 -38.99 -67.70
CA LEU A 161 -6.32 -40.21 -67.54
C LEU A 161 -7.31 -40.37 -68.70
N LYS A 162 -8.03 -39.31 -69.09
CA LYS A 162 -8.94 -39.29 -70.25
C LYS A 162 -8.20 -39.61 -71.55
N ALA A 163 -7.02 -39.03 -71.76
CA ALA A 163 -6.18 -39.31 -72.91
C ALA A 163 -5.71 -40.76 -72.96
N PHE A 164 -5.54 -41.41 -71.80
CA PHE A 164 -5.16 -42.81 -71.71
C PHE A 164 -6.35 -43.77 -71.88
N THR A 165 -7.54 -43.44 -71.38
CA THR A 165 -8.74 -44.30 -71.50
C THR A 165 -9.36 -44.25 -72.89
N THR A 166 -9.23 -43.13 -73.61
CA THR A 166 -9.84 -42.95 -74.95
C THR A 166 -9.34 -43.98 -75.98
N PRO A 167 -8.03 -44.25 -76.14
CA PRO A 167 -7.53 -45.30 -77.03
C PRO A 167 -7.95 -46.72 -76.63
N LEU A 168 -8.28 -46.94 -75.35
CA LEU A 168 -8.68 -48.25 -74.83
C LEU A 168 -10.18 -48.52 -75.01
N GLY A 169 -10.96 -47.57 -75.53
CA GLY A 169 -12.41 -47.73 -75.70
C GLY A 169 -13.19 -47.80 -74.38
N VAL A 170 -12.56 -47.44 -73.26
CA VAL A 170 -13.15 -47.52 -71.92
C VAL A 170 -13.71 -46.17 -71.51
N SER A 171 -14.94 -46.17 -71.01
CA SER A 171 -15.49 -44.97 -70.40
C SER A 171 -14.76 -44.62 -69.11
N LEU A 172 -14.46 -43.34 -68.91
CA LEU A 172 -13.87 -42.82 -67.66
C LEU A 172 -14.67 -43.25 -66.42
N GLN A 173 -15.99 -43.44 -66.58
CA GLN A 173 -16.88 -43.90 -65.53
C GLN A 173 -16.65 -45.36 -65.13
N GLN A 174 -16.51 -46.29 -66.10
CA GLN A 174 -16.13 -47.68 -65.81
C GLN A 174 -14.79 -47.75 -65.09
N PHE A 175 -13.83 -46.93 -65.52
CA PHE A 175 -12.53 -46.85 -64.86
C PHE A 175 -12.65 -46.35 -63.40
N ASN A 176 -13.38 -45.27 -63.17
CA ASN A 176 -13.62 -44.74 -61.82
C ASN A 176 -14.38 -45.74 -60.93
N ASN A 177 -15.28 -46.52 -61.49
CA ASN A 177 -15.98 -47.58 -60.77
C ASN A 177 -15.02 -48.68 -60.34
N LEU A 178 -14.18 -49.18 -61.26
CA LEU A 178 -13.15 -50.17 -60.92
C LEU A 178 -12.25 -49.67 -59.79
N ARG A 179 -11.76 -48.43 -59.89
CA ARG A 179 -10.96 -47.80 -58.85
C ARG A 179 -11.68 -47.77 -57.49
N ARG A 180 -12.94 -47.29 -57.46
CA ARG A 180 -13.74 -47.24 -56.23
C ARG A 180 -13.95 -48.62 -55.62
N TYR A 181 -14.12 -49.66 -56.44
CA TYR A 181 -14.26 -51.02 -55.93
C TYR A 181 -12.95 -51.54 -55.32
N TYR A 182 -11.78 -51.27 -55.92
CA TYR A 182 -10.50 -51.61 -55.29
C TYR A 182 -10.22 -50.82 -53.99
N GLU A 183 -10.56 -49.53 -53.94
CA GLU A 183 -10.44 -48.71 -52.72
C GLU A 183 -11.30 -49.32 -51.60
N ARG A 184 -12.59 -49.59 -51.88
CA ARG A 184 -13.50 -50.20 -50.91
C ARG A 184 -13.09 -51.61 -50.53
N LEU A 185 -12.54 -52.40 -51.45
CA LEU A 185 -12.01 -53.73 -51.18
C LEU A 185 -10.80 -53.65 -50.24
N THR A 186 -9.90 -52.70 -50.46
CA THR A 186 -8.73 -52.47 -49.60
C THR A 186 -9.17 -52.07 -48.19
N ASP A 187 -10.15 -51.18 -48.07
CA ASP A 187 -10.71 -50.78 -46.78
C ASP A 187 -11.47 -51.92 -46.09
N ALA A 188 -12.23 -52.72 -46.85
CA ALA A 188 -12.92 -53.90 -46.32
C ALA A 188 -11.91 -54.94 -45.78
N ARG A 189 -10.79 -55.16 -46.47
CA ARG A 189 -9.69 -56.04 -46.02
C ARG A 189 -9.02 -55.53 -44.74
N LYS A 190 -8.74 -54.23 -44.65
CA LYS A 190 -8.17 -53.63 -43.42
C LYS A 190 -9.09 -53.79 -42.21
N ASN A 191 -10.40 -53.71 -42.44
CA ASN A 191 -11.42 -53.82 -41.40
C ASN A 191 -11.94 -55.25 -41.20
N PHE A 192 -11.36 -56.26 -41.88
CA PHE A 192 -11.77 -57.67 -41.84
C PHE A 192 -13.27 -57.89 -42.11
N ASN A 193 -13.89 -57.06 -42.95
CA ASN A 193 -15.32 -57.17 -43.27
C ASN A 193 -15.53 -58.11 -44.47
N GLN A 194 -15.69 -59.39 -44.17
CA GLN A 194 -15.75 -60.47 -45.17
C GLN A 194 -16.87 -60.28 -46.22
N ALA A 195 -18.06 -59.84 -45.81
CA ALA A 195 -19.18 -59.63 -46.73
C ALA A 195 -18.89 -58.52 -47.77
N ASN A 196 -18.22 -57.45 -47.34
CA ASN A 196 -17.81 -56.37 -48.24
C ASN A 196 -16.63 -56.77 -49.12
N ILE A 197 -15.73 -57.63 -48.63
CA ILE A 197 -14.63 -58.19 -49.43
C ILE A 197 -15.22 -58.97 -50.61
N GLU A 198 -16.10 -59.94 -50.34
CA GLU A 198 -16.73 -60.77 -51.39
C GLU A 198 -17.50 -59.90 -52.39
N THR A 199 -18.32 -58.97 -51.89
CA THR A 199 -19.09 -58.06 -52.75
C THR A 199 -18.19 -57.22 -53.66
N HIS A 200 -17.08 -56.68 -53.16
CA HIS A 200 -16.20 -55.83 -53.96
C HIS A 200 -15.27 -56.63 -54.87
N GLU A 201 -14.87 -57.84 -54.50
CA GLU A 201 -14.16 -58.78 -55.39
C GLU A 201 -15.00 -59.18 -56.59
N ASP A 202 -16.28 -59.52 -56.38
CA ASP A 202 -17.21 -59.84 -57.46
C ASP A 202 -17.38 -58.65 -58.42
N ASN A 203 -17.55 -57.43 -57.87
CA ASN A 203 -17.66 -56.23 -58.69
C ASN A 203 -16.38 -55.91 -59.48
N VAL A 204 -15.20 -56.16 -58.90
CA VAL A 204 -13.92 -56.03 -59.60
C VAL A 204 -13.82 -57.06 -60.73
N ALA A 205 -14.16 -58.32 -60.47
CA ALA A 205 -14.09 -59.40 -61.44
C ALA A 205 -15.00 -59.14 -62.65
N VAL A 206 -16.22 -58.62 -62.42
CA VAL A 206 -17.15 -58.24 -63.50
C VAL A 206 -16.52 -57.18 -64.42
N ILE A 207 -15.93 -56.13 -63.86
CA ILE A 207 -15.33 -55.06 -64.67
C ILE A 207 -14.02 -55.50 -65.34
N GLU A 208 -13.21 -56.34 -64.69
CA GLU A 208 -12.03 -56.93 -65.32
C GLU A 208 -12.38 -57.80 -66.52
N GLU A 209 -13.50 -58.52 -66.46
CA GLU A 209 -14.00 -59.34 -67.57
C GLU A 209 -14.51 -58.45 -68.71
N GLU A 210 -15.21 -57.34 -68.40
CA GLU A 210 -15.56 -56.32 -69.41
C GLU A 210 -14.31 -55.76 -70.12
N PHE A 211 -13.22 -55.52 -69.39
CA PHE A 211 -11.96 -55.05 -69.99
C PHE A 211 -11.22 -56.12 -70.80
N ARG A 212 -11.30 -57.39 -70.39
CA ARG A 212 -10.79 -58.50 -71.21
C ARG A 212 -11.56 -58.64 -72.52
N GLN A 213 -12.88 -58.51 -72.48
CA GLN A 213 -13.73 -58.53 -73.68
C GLN A 213 -13.44 -57.34 -74.62
N ALA A 214 -13.04 -56.20 -74.06
CA ALA A 214 -12.54 -55.04 -74.81
C ALA A 214 -11.09 -55.18 -75.31
N ASN A 215 -10.46 -56.34 -75.10
CA ASN A 215 -9.09 -56.66 -75.53
C ASN A 215 -8.01 -55.77 -74.88
N ILE A 216 -8.25 -55.31 -73.65
CA ILE A 216 -7.32 -54.48 -72.89
C ILE A 216 -6.41 -55.39 -72.08
N SER A 217 -5.10 -55.26 -72.25
CA SER A 217 -4.15 -56.08 -71.51
C SER A 217 -4.23 -55.83 -70.00
N VAL A 218 -4.05 -56.89 -69.21
CA VAL A 218 -3.97 -56.80 -67.74
C VAL A 218 -2.87 -55.85 -67.29
N GLU A 219 -1.75 -55.77 -68.03
CA GLU A 219 -0.68 -54.80 -67.76
C GLU A 219 -1.13 -53.35 -67.94
N ASN A 220 -2.02 -53.07 -68.90
CA ASN A 220 -2.61 -51.73 -69.05
C ASN A 220 -3.55 -51.44 -67.88
N ILE A 221 -4.38 -52.41 -67.44
CA ILE A 221 -5.25 -52.25 -66.26
C ILE A 221 -4.40 -51.96 -65.01
N GLN A 222 -3.32 -52.71 -64.78
CA GLN A 222 -2.39 -52.53 -63.66
C GLN A 222 -1.67 -51.18 -63.71
N LYS A 223 -1.15 -50.75 -64.86
CA LYS A 223 -0.50 -49.43 -64.99
C LYS A 223 -1.45 -48.29 -64.64
N ILE A 224 -2.73 -48.41 -65.00
CA ILE A 224 -3.70 -47.36 -64.66
C ILE A 224 -4.05 -47.41 -63.17
N LEU A 225 -4.20 -48.60 -62.57
CA LEU A 225 -4.44 -48.74 -61.13
C LEU A 225 -3.30 -48.15 -60.29
N VAL A 226 -2.04 -48.44 -60.62
CA VAL A 226 -0.86 -47.85 -59.97
C VAL A 226 -0.86 -46.32 -60.08
N SER A 227 -1.17 -45.78 -61.27
CA SER A 227 -1.28 -44.32 -61.46
C SER A 227 -2.42 -43.68 -60.63
N SER A 228 -3.41 -44.49 -60.24
CA SER A 228 -4.54 -44.06 -59.41
C SER A 228 -4.23 -44.09 -57.91
N GLU A 229 -3.43 -45.05 -57.44
CA GLU A 229 -2.90 -45.09 -56.08
C GLU A 229 -1.98 -43.89 -55.81
N GLU A 230 -1.10 -43.54 -56.76
CA GLU A 230 -0.29 -42.32 -56.68
C GLU A 230 -1.14 -41.03 -56.65
N LYS A 231 -2.35 -41.06 -57.21
CA LYS A 231 -3.33 -39.96 -57.12
C LYS A 231 -3.99 -39.93 -55.75
N GLU A 232 -4.30 -41.06 -55.16
CA GLU A 232 -4.87 -41.15 -53.81
C GLU A 232 -3.86 -40.72 -52.74
N GLU A 233 -2.60 -41.16 -52.83
CA GLU A 233 -1.55 -40.76 -51.89
C GLU A 233 -1.27 -39.25 -51.95
N ALA A 234 -1.29 -38.67 -53.17
CA ALA A 234 -1.22 -37.22 -53.33
C ALA A 234 -2.42 -36.50 -52.71
N ASN A 235 -3.63 -37.06 -52.81
CA ASN A 235 -4.84 -36.49 -52.19
C ASN A 235 -4.80 -36.60 -50.65
N LYS A 236 -4.29 -37.70 -50.08
CA LYS A 236 -4.08 -37.85 -48.63
C LYS A 236 -3.11 -36.79 -48.11
N LYS A 237 -1.97 -36.60 -48.79
CA LYS A 237 -1.00 -35.54 -48.44
C LYS A 237 -1.62 -34.13 -48.53
N ILE A 238 -2.50 -33.88 -49.49
CA ILE A 238 -3.23 -32.60 -49.57
C ILE A 238 -4.17 -32.43 -48.38
N GLN A 239 -4.92 -33.46 -48.00
CA GLN A 239 -5.83 -33.42 -46.85
C GLN A 239 -5.09 -33.23 -45.52
N GLU A 240 -3.99 -33.94 -45.31
CA GLU A 240 -3.12 -33.77 -44.13
C GLU A 240 -2.60 -32.35 -44.03
N ILE A 241 -2.16 -31.78 -45.15
CA ILE A 241 -1.66 -30.41 -45.14
C ILE A 241 -2.79 -29.40 -44.89
N ASN A 242 -3.98 -29.61 -45.45
CA ASN A 242 -5.13 -28.75 -45.16
C ASN A 242 -5.51 -28.79 -43.67
N LYS A 243 -5.52 -29.98 -43.05
CA LYS A 243 -5.72 -30.13 -41.60
C LYS A 243 -4.64 -29.41 -40.79
N ALA A 244 -3.38 -29.49 -41.21
CA ALA A 244 -2.29 -28.77 -40.55
C ALA A 244 -2.49 -27.24 -40.64
N TYR A 245 -2.99 -26.72 -41.76
CA TYR A 245 -3.31 -25.29 -41.86
C TYR A 245 -4.50 -24.86 -41.02
N GLU A 246 -5.52 -25.72 -40.85
CA GLU A 246 -6.62 -25.45 -39.92
C GLU A 246 -6.13 -25.32 -38.48
N ILE A 247 -5.26 -26.25 -38.04
CA ILE A 247 -4.63 -26.20 -36.71
C ILE A 247 -3.77 -24.93 -36.54
N LEU A 248 -3.02 -24.55 -37.58
CA LEU A 248 -2.15 -23.34 -37.53
C LEU A 248 -2.92 -22.02 -37.68
N GLY A 249 -4.15 -22.05 -38.19
CA GLY A 249 -5.02 -20.88 -38.35
C GLY A 249 -5.74 -20.47 -37.07
N ASP A 250 -5.89 -21.40 -36.14
CA ASP A 250 -6.43 -21.17 -34.80
C ASP A 250 -5.29 -20.95 -33.79
N GLU A 251 -5.28 -19.78 -33.16
CA GLU A 251 -4.21 -19.32 -32.29
C GLU A 251 -4.10 -20.13 -30.99
N GLU A 252 -5.20 -20.75 -30.56
CA GLU A 252 -5.23 -21.64 -29.40
C GLU A 252 -4.66 -23.01 -29.76
N MET A 253 -5.09 -23.59 -30.89
CA MET A 253 -4.60 -24.87 -31.40
C MET A 253 -3.11 -24.82 -31.76
N LYS A 254 -2.66 -23.69 -32.31
CA LYS A 254 -1.25 -23.43 -32.59
C LYS A 254 -0.39 -23.43 -31.33
N ARG A 255 -0.84 -22.79 -30.23
CA ARG A 255 -0.09 -22.82 -28.96
C ARG A 255 0.06 -24.25 -28.42
N ARG A 256 -1.00 -25.06 -28.49
CA ARG A 256 -0.95 -26.46 -28.02
C ARG A 256 0.01 -27.31 -28.86
N TYR A 257 0.00 -27.11 -30.18
CA TYR A 257 0.94 -27.75 -31.10
C TYR A 257 2.40 -27.34 -30.82
N ASP A 258 2.67 -26.04 -30.63
CA ASP A 258 4.01 -25.52 -30.32
C ASP A 258 4.53 -26.00 -28.94
N ASN A 259 3.63 -26.33 -28.02
CA ASN A 259 3.95 -26.89 -26.69
C ASN A 259 4.14 -28.41 -26.69
N GLY A 260 3.92 -29.10 -27.81
CA GLY A 260 4.06 -30.56 -27.92
C GLY A 260 2.96 -31.36 -27.22
N GLU A 261 1.79 -30.77 -26.98
CA GLU A 261 0.64 -31.49 -26.44
C GLU A 261 0.05 -32.40 -27.55
N GLU A 262 0.12 -33.72 -27.35
CA GLU A 262 -0.49 -34.67 -28.29
C GLU A 262 -2.01 -34.46 -28.35
N PHE A 263 -2.54 -34.34 -29.57
CA PHE A 263 -3.97 -34.28 -29.87
C PHE A 263 -4.62 -35.65 -29.60
N THR A 264 -4.70 -36.08 -28.33
CA THR A 264 -5.52 -37.22 -27.95
C THR A 264 -6.98 -36.75 -27.96
N SER A 265 -7.79 -37.31 -28.86
CA SER A 265 -9.22 -37.02 -29.06
C SER A 265 -10.13 -37.35 -27.87
N ASP A 266 -9.56 -37.66 -26.70
CA ASP A 266 -10.28 -38.18 -25.53
C ASP A 266 -10.54 -37.09 -24.45
N PHE A 267 -10.44 -35.81 -24.81
CA PHE A 267 -10.58 -34.70 -23.87
C PHE A 267 -12.03 -34.22 -23.69
N SER A 268 -12.96 -35.13 -23.40
CA SER A 268 -14.28 -34.78 -22.82
C SER A 268 -14.30 -34.84 -21.28
N GLY A 269 -13.15 -35.10 -20.64
CA GLY A 269 -13.08 -35.42 -19.20
C GLY A 269 -12.35 -34.44 -18.29
N TYR A 270 -11.71 -33.37 -18.78
CA TYR A 270 -11.08 -32.40 -17.90
C TYR A 270 -12.07 -31.33 -17.47
N ASP A 271 -12.55 -31.46 -16.23
CA ASP A 271 -13.43 -30.52 -15.54
C ASP A 271 -12.66 -29.26 -15.13
N TYR A 272 -12.34 -28.42 -16.13
CA TYR A 272 -11.76 -27.09 -15.92
C TYR A 272 -12.64 -26.20 -15.02
N GLU A 273 -13.95 -26.44 -14.95
CA GLU A 273 -14.81 -25.73 -14.00
C GLU A 273 -14.50 -26.09 -12.55
N GLY A 274 -14.09 -27.34 -12.30
CA GLY A 274 -13.68 -27.81 -10.98
C GLY A 274 -12.45 -27.08 -10.44
N GLU A 275 -11.40 -26.97 -11.25
CA GLU A 275 -10.16 -26.26 -10.83
C GLU A 275 -10.39 -24.76 -10.62
N ILE A 276 -11.19 -24.12 -11.49
CA ILE A 276 -11.52 -22.70 -11.35
C ILE A 276 -12.36 -22.45 -10.08
N LYS A 277 -13.32 -23.33 -9.76
CA LYS A 277 -14.11 -23.23 -8.53
C LYS A 277 -13.26 -23.42 -7.28
N GLU A 278 -12.31 -24.35 -7.29
CA GLU A 278 -11.42 -24.61 -6.16
C GLU A 278 -10.46 -23.43 -5.91
N GLU A 279 -9.91 -22.82 -6.96
CA GLU A 279 -9.07 -21.61 -6.85
C GLU A 279 -9.87 -20.42 -6.30
N PHE A 280 -11.12 -20.24 -6.76
CA PHE A 280 -12.00 -19.19 -6.25
C PHE A 280 -12.28 -19.35 -4.75
N ARG A 281 -12.54 -20.58 -4.31
CA ARG A 281 -12.79 -20.90 -2.90
C ARG A 281 -11.56 -20.61 -2.03
N ARG A 282 -10.36 -20.89 -2.55
CA ARG A 282 -9.09 -20.59 -1.87
C ARG A 282 -8.89 -19.08 -1.66
N ARG A 283 -9.11 -18.28 -2.72
CA ARG A 283 -9.03 -16.82 -2.64
C ARG A 283 -10.05 -16.24 -1.67
N GLU A 284 -11.26 -16.77 -1.64
CA GLU A 284 -12.31 -16.31 -0.72
C GLU A 284 -11.95 -16.58 0.75
N GLU A 285 -11.34 -17.73 1.06
CA GLU A 285 -10.82 -18.02 2.40
C GLU A 285 -9.67 -17.11 2.82
N GLU A 286 -8.74 -16.80 1.91
CA GLU A 286 -7.63 -15.86 2.17
C GLU A 286 -8.16 -14.45 2.46
N LEU A 287 -9.12 -13.98 1.67
CA LEU A 287 -9.78 -12.69 1.87
C LEU A 287 -10.53 -12.63 3.20
N ARG A 288 -11.17 -13.73 3.60
CA ARG A 288 -11.85 -13.84 4.89
C ARG A 288 -10.87 -13.81 6.06
N LYS A 289 -9.71 -14.44 5.95
CA LYS A 289 -8.63 -14.36 6.97
C LYS A 289 -8.08 -12.93 7.07
N ALA A 290 -7.75 -12.31 5.94
CA ALA A 290 -7.25 -10.93 5.92
C ALA A 290 -8.26 -9.93 6.54
N LYS A 291 -9.57 -10.16 6.35
CA LYS A 291 -10.61 -9.33 6.97
C LYS A 291 -10.66 -9.47 8.50
N VAL A 292 -10.35 -10.65 9.04
CA VAL A 292 -10.23 -10.84 10.50
C VAL A 292 -9.03 -10.06 11.03
N ASP A 293 -7.89 -10.13 10.36
CA ASP A 293 -6.68 -9.41 10.77
C ASP A 293 -6.88 -7.88 10.79
N VAL A 294 -7.63 -7.33 9.82
CA VAL A 294 -7.98 -5.89 9.80
C VAL A 294 -8.83 -5.49 11.00
N ILE A 295 -9.84 -6.31 11.37
CA ILE A 295 -10.71 -6.03 12.52
C ILE A 295 -9.90 -6.04 13.82
N ASP A 296 -8.96 -6.99 13.96
CA ASP A 296 -8.09 -7.05 15.15
C ASP A 296 -7.20 -5.81 15.27
N ILE A 297 -6.64 -5.32 14.15
CA ILE A 297 -5.86 -4.08 14.11
C ILE A 297 -6.73 -2.87 14.47
N GLU A 298 -7.95 -2.76 13.92
CA GLU A 298 -8.88 -1.67 14.24
C GLU A 298 -9.25 -1.64 15.74
N LEU A 299 -9.49 -2.82 16.34
CA LEU A 299 -9.75 -2.93 17.77
C LEU A 299 -8.54 -2.53 18.63
N GLU A 300 -7.31 -2.82 18.18
CA GLU A 300 -6.10 -2.41 18.89
C GLU A 300 -5.87 -0.89 18.81
N ILE A 301 -6.13 -0.27 17.66
CA ILE A 301 -6.10 1.20 17.50
C ILE A 301 -7.11 1.84 18.46
N LEU A 302 -8.36 1.37 18.49
CA LEU A 302 -9.40 1.87 19.40
C LEU A 302 -8.99 1.78 20.87
N LYS A 303 -8.36 0.67 21.30
CA LYS A 303 -7.83 0.52 22.66
C LYS A 303 -6.74 1.55 22.98
N LEU A 304 -5.88 1.88 22.02
CA LEU A 304 -4.82 2.88 22.19
C LEU A 304 -5.41 4.30 22.28
N GLU A 305 -6.42 4.61 21.47
CA GLU A 305 -7.13 5.89 21.51
C GLU A 305 -7.84 6.10 22.85
N MET A 306 -8.55 5.08 23.35
CA MET A 306 -9.18 5.14 24.68
C MET A 306 -8.15 5.37 25.80
N LYS A 307 -7.01 4.70 25.77
CA LYS A 307 -5.91 4.94 26.73
C LYS A 307 -5.35 6.36 26.64
N SER A 308 -5.29 6.94 25.44
CA SER A 308 -4.84 8.31 25.23
C SER A 308 -5.83 9.33 25.82
N LEU A 309 -7.13 9.09 25.61
CA LEU A 309 -8.22 9.90 26.18
C LEU A 309 -8.20 9.88 27.72
N ASP A 310 -8.05 8.70 28.33
CA ASP A 310 -7.94 8.57 29.79
C ASP A 310 -6.74 9.35 30.35
N ARG A 311 -5.59 9.29 29.65
CA ARG A 311 -4.39 10.07 30.02
C ARG A 311 -4.63 11.56 29.90
N SER A 312 -5.32 12.01 28.85
CA SER A 312 -5.66 13.41 28.64
C SER A 312 -6.63 13.92 29.73
N SER A 313 -7.63 13.11 30.11
CA SER A 313 -8.52 13.43 31.23
C SER A 313 -7.75 13.57 32.54
N THR A 314 -6.84 12.64 32.82
CA THR A 314 -5.97 12.67 34.01
C THR A 314 -5.10 13.93 34.03
N ILE A 315 -4.53 14.33 32.90
CA ILE A 315 -3.73 15.56 32.78
C ILE A 315 -4.59 16.81 33.03
N ASN A 316 -5.82 16.84 32.52
CA ASN A 316 -6.76 17.94 32.76
C ASN A 316 -7.17 18.03 34.24
N GLU A 317 -7.43 16.90 34.89
CA GLU A 317 -7.73 16.85 36.32
C GLU A 317 -6.55 17.34 37.17
N ILE A 318 -5.33 16.91 36.84
CA ILE A 318 -4.10 17.40 37.48
C ILE A 318 -3.97 18.92 37.27
N GLY A 319 -4.17 19.41 36.04
CA GLY A 319 -4.15 20.85 35.74
C GLY A 319 -5.19 21.64 36.52
N MET A 320 -6.40 21.11 36.71
CA MET A 320 -7.43 21.72 37.54
C MET A 320 -7.07 21.72 39.03
N ALA A 321 -6.50 20.64 39.55
CA ALA A 321 -6.02 20.57 40.93
C ALA A 321 -4.92 21.60 41.21
N PHE A 322 -3.99 21.80 40.27
CA PHE A 322 -2.96 22.83 40.35
C PHE A 322 -3.52 24.25 40.25
N ASN A 323 -4.55 24.48 39.44
CA ASN A 323 -5.23 25.77 39.36
C ASN A 323 -6.08 26.13 40.60
N LEU A 324 -6.46 25.15 41.42
CA LEU A 324 -7.18 25.35 42.68
C LEU A 324 -6.24 25.56 43.88
N THR A 325 -5.01 25.07 43.83
CA THR A 325 -4.06 25.13 44.94
C THR A 325 -3.08 26.30 44.88
N TYR A 326 -2.88 26.93 43.72
CA TYR A 326 -2.15 28.19 43.66
C TYR A 326 -3.10 29.37 43.96
N PRO A 327 -2.84 30.19 45.00
CA PRO A 327 -3.62 31.39 45.23
C PRO A 327 -3.49 32.28 43.99
N ARG A 328 -4.62 32.58 43.35
CA ARG A 328 -4.71 33.61 42.33
C ARG A 328 -4.22 34.91 42.96
N VAL A 329 -2.97 35.27 42.71
CA VAL A 329 -2.46 36.61 42.98
C VAL A 329 -3.20 37.50 41.99
N PHE A 330 -4.32 38.07 42.45
CA PHE A 330 -5.08 39.03 41.69
C PHE A 330 -4.15 40.18 41.32
N LYS A 331 -4.00 40.41 40.02
CA LYS A 331 -3.15 41.43 39.42
C LYS A 331 -3.50 42.85 39.89
N GLU A 332 -4.67 43.04 40.49
CA GLU A 332 -5.20 44.32 40.96
C GLU A 332 -4.50 44.90 42.21
N ASN A 333 -3.57 44.19 42.84
CA ASN A 333 -2.83 44.71 44.00
C ASN A 333 -1.40 45.20 43.70
N LEU A 334 -1.00 45.23 42.43
CA LEU A 334 0.35 45.71 42.03
C LEU A 334 0.38 47.16 41.54
N ASP A 335 -0.76 47.77 41.21
CA ASP A 335 -0.81 49.14 40.65
C ASP A 335 -1.11 50.25 41.67
N SER A 336 -1.22 49.96 42.97
CA SER A 336 -1.52 50.99 44.00
C SER A 336 -0.30 51.49 44.80
N LYS A 337 0.92 51.11 44.41
CA LYS A 337 2.17 51.52 45.11
C LYS A 337 3.32 51.94 44.17
N LEU A 338 3.02 52.37 42.96
CA LEU A 338 3.86 53.25 42.16
C LEU A 338 3.11 54.57 41.98
#